data_AF-A0A062GF04-F1
#
_entry.id   AF-A0A062GF04-F1
#
_cell.length_a   1.000
_cell.length_b   1.000
_cell.length_c   1.000
_cell.angle_alpha   90.00
_cell.angle_beta   90.00
_cell.angle_gamma   90.00
#
_symmetry.space_group_name_H-M   'P 1'
#
loop_
_entity.id
_entity.type
_entity.pdbx_description
1 polymer ?
#
loop_
_entity_poly.entity_id
_entity_poly.type
_entity_poly.pdbx_seq_one_letter_code
_entity_poly.pdbx_strand_id
1 'polypeptide(L)'
;MSNNVDENFSDMNDDDFINYLKKQEQIKEFRSEKDYEEQRKRRKTMYQTILVTYTAAAVLGMIFYILYSTIGTEQMEGIFSLNKDVLFALNMAVNVFIYSLPAFIIACLGSFTKILLSESKLEIVAYLKLVLGSGLIGVLTFLGLKSGIVLDLIVDTVHTESITISDDKKSFYKMITLCFITGMFSTTIFLTVEERVQNLANRIKHS
;
A
#
# COMPACT_ATOMS: atom_id res chain seq x y z
N MET A 1 7.49 -32.01 2.74
CA MET A 1 6.76 -33.29 2.82
C MET A 1 7.41 -34.21 1.81
N SER A 2 8.36 -35.02 2.31
CA SER A 2 9.17 -35.93 1.50
C SER A 2 8.29 -37.14 1.17
N ASN A 3 7.94 -37.32 -0.10
CA ASN A 3 7.29 -38.56 -0.52
C ASN A 3 8.37 -39.64 -0.56
N ASN A 4 8.39 -40.48 0.47
CA ASN A 4 9.03 -41.79 0.43
C ASN A 4 8.39 -42.60 -0.70
N VAL A 5 9.14 -42.78 -1.78
CA VAL A 5 8.86 -43.78 -2.79
C VAL A 5 10.01 -44.78 -2.68
N ASP A 6 9.92 -45.63 -1.65
CA ASP A 6 10.65 -46.90 -1.66
C ASP A 6 9.87 -47.85 -2.58
N GLU A 7 9.93 -47.58 -3.90
CA GLU A 7 9.47 -48.52 -4.92
C GLU A 7 10.50 -49.65 -4.97
N ASN A 8 10.05 -50.87 -4.68
CA ASN A 8 10.89 -52.06 -4.62
C ASN A 8 11.28 -52.45 -6.06
N PHE A 9 12.38 -51.89 -6.55
CA PHE A 9 12.90 -52.07 -7.93
C PHE A 9 13.37 -53.50 -8.23
N SER A 10 13.31 -54.43 -7.26
CA SER A 10 13.82 -55.80 -7.39
C SER A 10 12.89 -56.77 -8.12
N ASP A 11 11.62 -56.41 -8.35
CA ASP A 11 10.61 -57.27 -9.01
C ASP A 11 10.17 -56.75 -10.40
N MET A 12 10.75 -55.66 -10.90
CA MET A 12 10.44 -55.14 -12.23
C MET A 12 11.24 -55.88 -13.30
N ASN A 13 10.56 -56.35 -14.34
CA ASN A 13 11.20 -56.90 -15.52
C ASN A 13 12.00 -55.79 -16.23
N ASP A 14 13.15 -56.12 -16.83
CA ASP A 14 14.09 -55.12 -17.37
C ASP A 14 13.42 -54.14 -18.37
N ASP A 15 12.46 -54.64 -19.15
CA ASP A 15 11.69 -53.84 -20.11
C ASP A 15 10.74 -52.81 -19.44
N ASP A 16 10.18 -53.15 -18.29
CA ASP A 16 9.28 -52.25 -17.54
C ASP A 16 10.07 -51.14 -16.83
N PHE A 17 11.27 -51.47 -16.36
CA PHE A 17 12.19 -50.48 -15.77
C PHE A 17 12.68 -49.46 -16.82
N ILE A 18 13.02 -49.91 -18.04
CA ILE A 18 13.41 -49.02 -19.14
C ILE A 18 12.25 -48.09 -19.54
N ASN A 19 11.01 -48.61 -19.62
CA ASN A 19 9.85 -47.78 -19.93
C ASN A 19 9.54 -46.74 -18.84
N TYR A 20 9.75 -47.09 -17.56
CA TYR A 20 9.59 -46.17 -16.44
C TYR A 20 10.61 -45.01 -16.50
N LEU A 21 11.88 -45.32 -16.76
CA LEU A 21 12.92 -44.30 -16.90
C LEU A 21 12.63 -43.33 -18.06
N LYS A 22 12.20 -43.87 -19.20
CA LYS A 22 11.84 -43.07 -20.38
C LYS A 22 10.66 -42.13 -20.10
N LYS A 23 9.68 -42.58 -19.32
CA LYS A 23 8.53 -41.76 -18.89
C LYS A 23 8.94 -40.65 -17.92
N GLN A 24 9.87 -40.93 -17.00
CA GLN A 24 10.43 -39.92 -16.09
C GLN A 24 11.22 -38.84 -16.84
N GLU A 25 11.99 -39.21 -17.86
CA GLU A 25 12.70 -38.25 -18.72
C GLU A 25 11.73 -37.35 -19.48
N GLN A 26 10.69 -37.91 -20.09
CA GLN A 26 9.65 -37.12 -20.78
C GLN A 26 8.93 -36.15 -19.85
N ILE A 27 8.64 -36.56 -18.60
CA ILE A 27 8.02 -35.68 -17.60
C ILE A 27 8.97 -34.55 -17.19
N LYS A 28 10.27 -34.83 -17.06
CA LYS A 28 11.29 -33.81 -16.77
C LYS A 28 11.45 -32.82 -17.92
N GLU A 29 11.48 -33.29 -19.17
CA GLU A 29 11.52 -32.43 -20.35
C GLU A 29 10.28 -31.54 -20.45
N PHE A 30 9.09 -32.09 -20.26
CA PHE A 30 7.85 -31.32 -20.31
C PHE A 30 7.73 -30.29 -19.17
N ARG A 31 8.23 -30.63 -17.97
CA ARG A 31 8.28 -29.69 -16.84
C ARG A 31 9.28 -28.56 -17.11
N SER A 32 10.46 -28.93 -17.62
CA SER A 32 11.51 -27.99 -18.04
C SER A 32 10.99 -27.02 -19.10
N GLU A 33 10.32 -27.52 -20.14
CA GLU A 33 9.74 -26.71 -21.22
C GLU A 33 8.67 -25.72 -20.70
N LYS A 34 7.78 -26.16 -19.81
CA LYS A 34 6.80 -25.28 -19.14
C LYS A 34 7.47 -24.19 -18.31
N ASP A 35 8.50 -24.53 -17.54
CA ASP A 35 9.23 -23.56 -16.72
C ASP A 35 9.95 -22.52 -17.61
N TYR A 36 10.50 -22.94 -18.76
CA TYR A 36 11.08 -22.03 -19.75
C TYR A 36 10.04 -21.10 -20.39
N GLU A 37 8.86 -21.62 -20.75
CA GLU A 37 7.77 -20.80 -21.28
C GLU A 37 7.24 -19.79 -20.26
N GLU A 38 7.09 -20.19 -19.00
CA GLU A 38 6.60 -19.32 -17.93
C GLU A 38 7.62 -18.21 -17.62
N GLN A 39 8.91 -18.55 -17.57
CA GLN A 39 9.99 -17.56 -17.46
C GLN A 39 10.06 -16.61 -18.65
N ARG A 40 9.77 -17.09 -19.87
CA ARG A 40 9.71 -16.26 -21.08
C ARG A 40 8.52 -15.30 -21.04
N LYS A 41 7.35 -15.77 -20.59
CA LYS A 41 6.16 -14.93 -20.40
C LYS A 41 6.39 -13.86 -19.34
N ARG A 42 6.90 -14.22 -18.16
CA ARG A 42 7.21 -13.26 -17.07
C ARG A 42 8.21 -12.19 -17.50
N ARG A 43 9.25 -12.55 -18.25
CA ARG A 43 10.20 -11.58 -18.81
C ARG A 43 9.51 -10.62 -19.78
N LYS A 44 8.67 -11.13 -20.69
CA LYS A 44 7.93 -10.29 -21.64
C LYS A 44 6.98 -9.30 -20.95
N THR A 45 6.19 -9.75 -19.96
CA THR A 45 5.31 -8.83 -19.21
C THR A 45 6.11 -7.80 -18.42
N MET A 46 7.23 -8.18 -17.80
CA MET A 46 8.09 -7.24 -17.07
C MET A 46 8.68 -6.16 -18.00
N TYR A 47 9.20 -6.55 -19.18
CA TYR A 47 9.70 -5.60 -20.17
C TYR A 47 8.60 -4.69 -20.73
N GLN A 48 7.38 -5.22 -20.96
CA GLN A 48 6.23 -4.43 -21.41
C GLN A 48 5.83 -3.39 -20.35
N THR A 49 5.74 -3.78 -19.07
CA THR A 49 5.41 -2.84 -17.99
C THR A 49 6.45 -1.72 -17.84
N ILE A 50 7.75 -2.06 -17.95
CA ILE A 50 8.83 -1.06 -17.90
C ILE A 50 8.75 -0.10 -19.08
N LEU A 51 8.55 -0.61 -20.30
CA LEU A 51 8.40 0.21 -21.50
C LEU A 51 7.19 1.15 -21.39
N VAL A 52 6.02 0.64 -20.99
CA VAL A 52 4.82 1.46 -20.79
C VAL A 52 5.07 2.57 -19.76
N THR A 53 5.69 2.25 -18.63
CA THR A 53 6.02 3.23 -17.59
C THR A 53 6.99 4.31 -18.11
N TYR A 54 8.01 3.93 -18.87
CA TYR A 54 8.96 4.87 -19.47
C TYR A 54 8.28 5.76 -20.52
N THR A 55 7.44 5.19 -21.39
CA THR A 55 6.70 5.97 -22.38
C THR A 55 5.72 6.95 -21.73
N ALA A 56 5.04 6.55 -20.65
CA ALA A 56 4.16 7.43 -19.89
C ALA A 56 4.94 8.61 -19.28
N ALA A 57 6.10 8.35 -18.68
CA ALA A 57 6.96 9.39 -18.12
C ALA A 57 7.49 10.35 -19.21
N ALA A 58 7.87 9.83 -20.38
CA ALA A 58 8.33 10.63 -21.50
C ALA A 58 7.22 11.54 -22.06
N VAL A 59 5.99 11.02 -22.19
CA VAL A 59 4.82 11.81 -22.60
C VAL A 59 4.53 12.93 -21.60
N LEU A 60 4.57 12.61 -20.29
CA LEU A 60 4.39 13.60 -19.23
C LEU A 60 5.46 14.70 -19.27
N GLY A 61 6.73 14.31 -19.44
CA GLY A 61 7.83 15.24 -19.62
C GLY A 61 7.68 16.12 -20.87
N MET A 62 7.21 15.53 -21.98
CA MET A 62 6.94 16.26 -23.22
C MET A 62 5.79 17.26 -23.04
N ILE A 63 4.73 16.91 -22.31
CA ILE A 63 3.64 17.83 -21.98
C ILE A 63 4.17 19.01 -21.17
N PHE A 64 5.00 18.77 -20.15
CA PHE A 64 5.62 19.84 -19.37
C PHE A 64 6.54 20.72 -20.22
N TYR A 65 7.31 20.12 -21.14
CA TYR A 65 8.17 20.87 -22.06
C TYR A 65 7.37 21.73 -23.03
N ILE A 66 6.28 21.20 -23.60
CA ILE A 66 5.38 21.95 -24.48
C ILE A 66 4.73 23.09 -23.71
N LEU A 67 4.21 22.84 -22.50
CA LEU A 67 3.67 23.90 -21.62
C LEU A 67 4.71 24.99 -21.36
N TYR A 68 5.94 24.61 -20.99
CA TYR A 68 7.03 25.55 -20.77
C TYR A 68 7.34 26.38 -22.03
N SER A 69 7.41 25.74 -23.19
CA SER A 69 7.73 26.41 -24.46
C SER A 69 6.59 27.27 -25.00
N THR A 70 5.33 26.92 -24.73
CA THR A 70 4.15 27.62 -25.27
C THR A 70 3.80 28.85 -24.43
N ILE A 71 4.06 28.79 -23.12
CA ILE A 71 3.77 29.89 -22.18
C ILE A 71 4.82 31.01 -22.31
N GLY A 72 6.07 30.69 -22.66
CA GLY A 72 7.13 31.68 -22.81
C GLY A 72 7.60 32.28 -21.47
N THR A 73 8.85 32.71 -21.41
CA THR A 73 9.51 33.20 -20.18
C THR A 73 8.86 34.46 -19.59
N GLU A 74 8.19 35.27 -20.41
CA GLU A 74 7.58 36.53 -19.95
C GLU A 74 6.18 36.36 -19.34
N GLN A 75 5.38 35.39 -19.80
CA GLN A 75 4.12 35.04 -19.11
C GLN A 75 4.39 34.12 -17.91
N MET A 76 5.51 33.38 -17.91
CA MET A 76 5.99 32.66 -16.74
C MET A 76 6.20 33.59 -15.54
N GLU A 77 6.70 34.82 -15.73
CA GLU A 77 6.87 35.78 -14.64
C GLU A 77 5.54 36.30 -14.08
N GLY A 78 4.49 36.38 -14.90
CA GLY A 78 3.11 36.73 -14.48
C GLY A 78 2.28 35.56 -13.90
N ILE A 79 2.60 34.32 -14.27
CA ILE A 79 2.02 33.09 -13.70
C ILE A 79 2.77 32.66 -12.42
N PHE A 80 4.08 32.93 -12.34
CA PHE A 80 4.91 32.79 -11.13
C PHE A 80 4.94 34.03 -10.24
N SER A 81 4.42 35.19 -10.67
CA SER A 81 3.95 36.22 -9.74
C SER A 81 2.70 35.66 -9.07
N LEU A 82 2.95 34.70 -8.17
CA LEU A 82 1.96 33.98 -7.43
C LEU A 82 1.08 35.05 -6.79
N ASN A 83 -0.20 35.08 -7.17
CA ASN A 83 -1.16 35.95 -6.49
C ASN A 83 -0.95 35.73 -4.99
N LYS A 84 -0.90 36.81 -4.21
CA LYS A 84 -0.60 36.74 -2.77
C LYS A 84 -1.49 35.70 -2.07
N ASP A 85 -2.70 35.50 -2.57
CA ASP A 85 -3.65 34.48 -2.11
C ASP A 85 -3.17 33.04 -2.39
N VAL A 86 -2.61 32.78 -3.56
CA VAL A 86 -2.06 31.46 -3.93
C VAL A 86 -0.77 31.20 -3.14
N LEU A 87 0.06 32.22 -2.92
CA LEU A 87 1.24 32.11 -2.06
C LEU A 87 0.87 31.83 -0.61
N PHE A 88 -0.18 32.50 -0.12
CA PHE A 88 -0.72 32.27 1.21
C PHE A 88 -1.29 30.85 1.35
N ALA A 89 -2.10 30.39 0.39
CA ALA A 89 -2.68 29.05 0.39
C ALA A 89 -1.58 27.96 0.32
N LEU A 90 -0.58 28.15 -0.54
CA LEU A 90 0.55 27.23 -0.68
C LEU A 90 1.35 27.17 0.62
N ASN A 91 1.67 28.32 1.23
CA ASN A 91 2.40 28.37 2.48
C ASN A 91 1.61 27.70 3.62
N MET A 92 0.30 27.92 3.68
CA MET A 92 -0.58 27.25 4.65
C MET A 92 -0.59 25.73 4.42
N ALA A 93 -0.70 25.27 3.18
CA ALA A 93 -0.69 23.84 2.84
C ALA A 93 0.65 23.17 3.20
N VAL A 94 1.77 23.82 2.90
CA VAL A 94 3.12 23.33 3.27
C VAL A 94 3.26 23.28 4.79
N ASN A 95 2.79 24.30 5.51
CA ASN A 95 2.85 24.33 6.95
C ASN A 95 2.01 23.20 7.58
N VAL A 96 0.79 22.99 7.08
CA VAL A 96 -0.08 21.88 7.48
C VAL A 96 0.59 20.52 7.20
N PHE A 97 1.21 20.36 6.02
CA PHE A 97 1.94 19.15 5.67
C PHE A 97 3.09 18.87 6.66
N ILE A 98 3.92 19.87 6.95
CA ILE A 98 5.01 19.76 7.92
C ILE A 98 4.48 19.39 9.31
N TYR A 99 3.39 20.02 9.76
CA TYR A 99 2.76 19.70 11.05
C TYR A 99 2.13 18.30 11.11
N SER A 100 1.71 17.74 9.96
CA SER A 100 1.09 16.40 9.89
C SER A 100 2.11 15.26 9.94
N LEU A 101 3.37 15.54 9.61
CA LEU A 101 4.43 14.55 9.46
C LEU A 101 4.73 13.77 10.76
N PRO A 102 4.83 14.41 11.94
CA PRO A 102 4.97 13.69 13.21
C PRO A 102 3.77 12.79 13.50
N ALA A 103 2.55 13.26 13.25
CA ALA A 103 1.32 12.48 13.46
C ALA A 103 1.30 11.24 12.56
N PHE A 104 1.72 11.38 11.30
CA PHE A 104 1.87 10.26 10.35
C PHE A 104 2.85 9.21 10.87
N ILE A 105 4.05 9.61 11.30
CA ILE A 105 5.08 8.70 11.80
C ILE A 105 4.58 7.94 13.03
N ILE A 106 3.92 8.63 13.96
CA ILE A 106 3.39 8.02 15.18
C ILE A 106 2.25 7.03 14.87
N ALA A 107 1.36 7.37 13.95
CA ALA A 107 0.30 6.46 13.52
C ALA A 107 0.87 5.22 12.81
N CYS A 108 1.89 5.38 11.97
CA CYS A 108 2.63 4.27 11.37
C CYS A 108 3.30 3.37 12.42
N LEU A 109 3.88 3.95 13.48
CA LEU A 109 4.45 3.18 14.59
C LEU A 109 3.38 2.36 15.34
N GLY A 110 2.19 2.95 15.57
CA GLY A 110 1.05 2.24 16.15
C GLY A 110 0.59 1.07 15.28
N SER A 111 0.53 1.28 13.96
CA SER A 111 0.21 0.23 12.99
C SER A 111 1.24 -0.89 12.99
N PHE A 112 2.53 -0.54 12.95
CA PHE A 112 3.62 -1.50 12.98
C PHE A 112 3.58 -2.37 14.24
N THR A 113 3.30 -1.75 15.39
CA THR A 113 3.14 -2.46 16.66
C THR A 113 1.98 -3.46 16.59
N LYS A 114 0.84 -3.09 15.97
CA LYS A 114 -0.29 -4.01 15.80
C LYS A 114 0.03 -5.17 14.87
N ILE A 115 0.77 -4.91 13.78
CA ILE A 115 1.20 -5.94 12.83
C ILE A 115 2.11 -6.95 13.52
N LEU A 116 3.09 -6.48 14.31
CA LEU A 116 3.97 -7.36 15.07
C LEU A 116 3.22 -8.24 16.08
N LEU A 117 2.13 -7.73 16.65
CA LEU A 117 1.25 -8.47 17.56
C LEU A 117 0.24 -9.37 16.84
N SER A 118 0.11 -9.25 15.52
CA SER A 118 -0.84 -10.03 14.72
C SER A 118 -0.15 -11.25 14.12
N GLU A 119 -0.67 -12.44 14.38
CA GLU A 119 -0.20 -13.69 13.76
C GLU A 119 -0.63 -13.85 12.29
N SER A 120 -1.15 -12.78 11.68
CA SER A 120 -1.64 -12.82 10.30
C SER A 120 -0.48 -13.11 9.34
N LYS A 121 -0.70 -13.95 8.32
CA LYS A 121 0.27 -14.25 7.26
C LYS A 121 -0.10 -13.48 6.00
N LEU A 122 0.11 -12.16 5.99
CA LEU A 122 -0.10 -11.35 4.79
C LEU A 122 1.17 -11.24 3.96
N GLU A 123 1.01 -10.91 2.67
CA GLU A 123 2.12 -10.53 1.82
C GLU A 123 2.73 -9.18 2.26
N ILE A 124 4.04 -9.01 2.09
CA ILE A 124 4.79 -7.79 2.45
C ILE A 124 4.17 -6.52 1.83
N VAL A 125 3.68 -6.62 0.60
CA VAL A 125 3.03 -5.51 -0.10
C VAL A 125 1.72 -5.09 0.58
N ALA A 126 0.97 -6.06 1.14
CA ALA A 126 -0.24 -5.77 1.87
C ALA A 126 0.07 -5.07 3.20
N TYR A 127 1.10 -5.51 3.93
CA TYR A 127 1.54 -4.81 5.15
C TYR A 127 1.92 -3.35 4.87
N LEU A 128 2.65 -3.07 3.80
CA LEU A 128 3.02 -1.71 3.44
C LEU A 128 1.78 -0.84 3.16
N LYS A 129 0.78 -1.39 2.44
CA LYS A 129 -0.49 -0.70 2.20
C LYS A 129 -1.26 -0.44 3.49
N LEU A 130 -1.29 -1.40 4.42
CA LEU A 130 -1.93 -1.22 5.73
C LEU A 130 -1.24 -0.12 6.57
N VAL A 131 0.09 -0.13 6.65
CA VAL A 131 0.85 0.86 7.43
C VAL A 131 0.67 2.25 6.82
N LEU A 132 0.78 2.40 5.50
CA LEU A 132 0.56 3.70 4.85
C LEU A 132 -0.89 4.18 5.01
N GLY A 133 -1.87 3.29 4.84
CA GLY A 133 -3.29 3.63 4.98
C GLY A 133 -3.65 4.07 6.40
N SER A 134 -3.15 3.35 7.41
CA SER A 134 -3.35 3.72 8.81
C SER A 134 -2.61 5.00 9.20
N GLY A 135 -1.43 5.26 8.64
CA GLY A 135 -0.71 6.53 8.77
C GLY A 135 -1.53 7.71 8.26
N LEU A 136 -2.14 7.58 7.07
CA LEU A 136 -3.02 8.60 6.50
C LEU A 136 -4.27 8.84 7.34
N ILE A 137 -4.88 7.79 7.90
CA ILE A 137 -6.03 7.93 8.83
C ILE A 137 -5.62 8.64 10.12
N GLY A 138 -4.40 8.39 10.61
CA GLY A 138 -3.82 9.13 11.74
C GLY A 138 -3.65 10.62 11.43
N VAL A 139 -3.15 10.97 10.25
CA VAL A 139 -3.07 12.36 9.78
C VAL A 139 -4.46 13.00 9.68
N LEU A 140 -5.44 12.28 9.14
CA LEU A 140 -6.80 12.79 9.02
C LEU A 140 -7.43 13.04 10.41
N THR A 141 -7.16 12.17 11.37
CA THR A 141 -7.61 12.35 12.76
C THR A 141 -6.92 13.56 13.39
N PHE A 142 -5.62 13.71 13.18
CA PHE A 142 -4.86 14.87 13.66
C PHE A 142 -5.41 16.17 13.07
N LEU A 143 -5.54 16.26 11.75
CA LEU A 143 -6.07 17.45 11.08
C LEU A 143 -7.53 17.69 11.45
N GLY A 144 -8.37 16.65 11.53
CA GLY A 144 -9.79 16.75 11.87
C GLY A 144 -10.03 17.27 13.29
N LEU A 145 -9.19 16.89 14.24
CA LEU A 145 -9.26 17.40 15.61
C LEU A 145 -8.68 18.80 15.74
N LYS A 146 -7.56 19.11 15.06
CA LYS A 146 -6.93 20.43 15.12
C LYS A 146 -7.75 21.50 14.39
N SER A 147 -8.44 21.11 13.31
CA SER A 147 -9.29 22.01 12.53
C SER A 147 -10.67 22.25 13.15
N GLY A 148 -11.04 21.49 14.19
CA GLY A 148 -12.38 21.55 14.77
C GLY A 148 -13.48 20.96 13.87
N ILE A 149 -13.18 20.57 12.62
CA ILE A 149 -14.17 20.08 11.64
C ILE A 149 -14.94 18.86 12.17
N VAL A 150 -14.26 17.95 12.86
CA VAL A 150 -14.90 16.75 13.44
C VAL A 150 -15.80 17.12 14.62
N LEU A 151 -15.43 18.16 15.38
CA LEU A 151 -16.26 18.66 16.48
C LEU A 151 -17.45 19.43 15.94
N ASP A 152 -17.30 20.28 14.92
CA ASP A 152 -18.42 21.01 14.30
C ASP A 152 -19.46 20.06 13.69
N LEU A 153 -19.03 18.96 13.06
CA LEU A 153 -19.92 17.91 12.54
C LEU A 153 -20.66 17.12 13.64
N ILE A 154 -20.07 16.99 14.83
CA ILE A 154 -20.66 16.24 15.95
C ILE A 154 -21.51 17.15 16.85
N VAL A 155 -21.13 18.42 17.02
CA VAL A 155 -21.85 19.41 17.84
C VAL A 155 -23.25 19.69 17.29
N ASP A 156 -23.44 19.60 15.97
CA ASP A 156 -24.78 19.67 15.37
C ASP A 156 -25.69 18.49 15.77
N THR A 157 -25.11 17.40 16.31
CA THR A 157 -25.83 16.20 16.77
C THR A 157 -25.84 16.05 18.30
N VAL A 158 -24.92 16.67 19.02
CA VAL A 158 -24.78 16.55 20.48
C VAL A 158 -24.43 17.91 21.07
N HIS A 159 -25.34 18.50 21.86
CA HIS A 159 -25.07 19.68 22.70
C HIS A 159 -24.05 19.34 23.79
N THR A 160 -22.78 19.25 23.42
CA THR A 160 -21.67 19.17 24.36
C THR A 160 -20.82 20.40 24.19
N GLU A 161 -20.64 21.11 25.31
CA GLU A 161 -19.76 22.26 25.47
C GLU A 161 -18.50 22.09 24.63
N SER A 162 -18.21 23.11 23.82
CA SER A 162 -17.05 23.20 22.95
C SER A 162 -15.81 22.69 23.68
N ILE A 163 -15.36 21.47 23.37
CA ILE A 163 -14.05 20.97 23.76
C ILE A 163 -13.04 21.73 22.89
N THR A 164 -12.85 23.02 23.19
CA THR A 164 -11.73 23.80 22.69
C THR A 164 -10.49 23.16 23.26
N ILE A 165 -9.80 22.40 22.43
CA ILE A 165 -8.49 21.84 22.73
C ILE A 165 -7.53 23.03 22.85
N SER A 166 -7.37 23.56 24.07
CA SER A 166 -6.46 24.66 24.36
C SER A 166 -5.03 24.30 23.95
N ASP A 167 -4.30 25.27 23.41
CA ASP A 167 -2.93 25.18 22.85
C ASP A 167 -1.85 24.95 23.94
N ASP A 168 -2.13 24.06 24.89
CA ASP A 168 -1.25 23.69 25.99
C ASP A 168 -0.43 22.44 25.62
N LYS A 169 0.81 22.33 26.13
CA LYS A 169 1.74 21.22 25.82
C LYS A 169 1.11 19.85 26.09
N LYS A 170 0.20 19.76 27.06
CA LYS A 170 -0.56 18.53 27.39
C LYS A 170 -1.50 18.09 26.26
N SER A 171 -2.04 19.02 25.49
CA SER A 171 -2.89 18.73 24.34
C SER A 171 -2.12 17.97 23.25
N PHE A 172 -0.91 18.43 22.94
CA PHE A 172 -0.07 17.81 21.92
C PHE A 172 0.23 16.33 22.23
N TYR A 173 0.57 16.00 23.48
CA TYR A 173 0.80 14.60 23.90
C TYR A 173 -0.48 13.76 23.82
N LYS A 174 -1.64 14.30 24.21
CA LYS A 174 -2.93 13.59 24.06
C LYS A 174 -3.20 13.27 22.59
N MET A 175 -2.91 14.22 21.71
CA MET A 175 -3.11 14.11 20.27
C MET A 175 -2.17 13.08 19.64
N ILE A 176 -0.91 13.04 20.06
CA ILE A 176 0.08 12.03 19.68
C ILE A 176 -0.38 10.63 20.10
N THR A 177 -0.77 10.46 21.37
CA THR A 177 -1.26 9.18 21.89
C THR A 177 -2.50 8.74 21.14
N LEU A 178 -3.40 9.66 20.82
CA LEU A 178 -4.59 9.36 20.02
C LEU A 178 -4.21 8.91 18.61
N CYS A 179 -3.26 9.58 17.94
CA CYS A 179 -2.78 9.16 16.62
C CYS A 179 -2.18 7.74 16.65
N PHE A 180 -1.43 7.40 17.71
CA PHE A 180 -0.89 6.07 17.92
C PHE A 180 -2.02 5.02 18.04
N ILE A 181 -3.01 5.29 18.90
CA ILE A 181 -4.17 4.41 19.10
C ILE A 181 -4.97 4.27 17.81
N THR A 182 -5.22 5.37 17.09
CA THR A 182 -5.91 5.37 15.80
C THR A 182 -5.18 4.53 14.76
N GLY A 183 -3.84 4.61 14.69
CA GLY A 183 -3.04 3.77 13.81
C GLY A 183 -3.18 2.28 14.12
N MET A 184 -3.15 1.92 15.40
CA MET A 184 -3.36 0.55 15.88
C MET A 184 -4.78 0.04 15.57
N PHE A 185 -5.80 0.87 15.82
CA PHE A 185 -7.20 0.55 15.59
C PHE A 185 -7.53 0.40 14.10
N SER A 186 -7.09 1.35 13.28
CA SER A 186 -7.25 1.31 11.82
C SER A 186 -6.67 0.02 11.24
N THR A 187 -5.47 -0.37 11.66
CA THR A 187 -4.82 -1.61 11.23
C THR A 187 -5.63 -2.84 11.61
N THR A 188 -6.25 -2.83 12.79
CA THR A 188 -7.12 -3.94 13.25
C THR A 188 -8.36 -4.08 12.36
N ILE A 189 -8.97 -2.96 11.96
CA ILE A 189 -10.11 -2.97 11.03
C ILE A 189 -9.67 -3.55 9.68
N PHE A 190 -8.56 -3.06 9.12
CA PHE A 190 -8.08 -3.54 7.82
C PHE A 190 -7.78 -5.04 7.82
N LEU A 191 -7.09 -5.54 8.85
CA LEU A 191 -6.84 -6.99 8.99
C LEU A 191 -8.14 -7.78 9.08
N THR A 192 -9.10 -7.30 9.87
CA THR A 192 -10.40 -7.96 10.03
C THR A 192 -11.17 -8.02 8.70
N VAL A 193 -11.17 -6.93 7.93
CA VAL A 193 -11.84 -6.88 6.62
C VAL A 193 -11.17 -7.86 5.66
N GLU A 194 -9.84 -7.88 5.61
CA GLU A 194 -9.08 -8.78 4.75
C GLU A 194 -9.38 -10.26 5.09
N GLU A 195 -9.38 -10.62 6.37
CA GLU A 195 -9.74 -11.97 6.83
C GLU A 195 -11.18 -12.33 6.45
N ARG A 196 -12.13 -11.41 6.55
CA ARG A 196 -13.54 -11.64 6.16
C ARG A 196 -13.66 -11.85 4.65
N VAL A 197 -12.97 -11.05 3.85
CA VAL A 197 -12.96 -11.17 2.38
C VAL A 197 -12.34 -12.51 1.96
N GLN A 198 -11.23 -12.91 2.57
CA GLN A 198 -10.59 -14.21 2.30
C GLN A 198 -11.50 -15.38 2.69
N ASN A 199 -12.17 -15.30 3.85
CA ASN A 199 -13.12 -16.32 4.28
C ASN A 199 -14.33 -16.44 3.34
N LEU A 200 -14.84 -15.32 2.82
CA LEU A 200 -15.92 -15.31 1.83
C LEU A 200 -15.46 -15.90 0.49
N ALA A 201 -14.29 -15.51 0.00
CA ALA A 201 -13.73 -16.03 -1.24
C ALA A 201 -13.50 -17.55 -1.17
N ASN A 202 -12.99 -18.06 -0.05
CA ASN A 202 -12.79 -19.48 0.17
C ASN A 202 -14.12 -20.26 0.25
N ARG A 203 -15.15 -19.68 0.88
CA ARG A 203 -16.50 -20.30 0.91
C ARG A 203 -17.13 -20.40 -0.47
N ILE A 204 -17.00 -19.36 -1.30
CA ILE A 204 -17.55 -19.36 -2.66
C ILE A 204 -16.81 -20.38 -3.55
N LYS A 205 -15.49 -20.53 -3.39
CA LYS A 205 -14.68 -21.47 -4.18
C LYS A 205 -14.94 -22.95 -3.85
N HIS A 206 -15.50 -23.23 -2.68
CA HIS A 206 -15.81 -24.59 -2.19
C HIS A 206 -17.31 -24.94 -2.20
N SER A 207 -18.16 -24.06 -2.73
CA SER A 207 -19.58 -24.32 -3.00
C SER A 207 -19.82 -24.56 -4.48
#